data_AF-A0A2E5WRE8-F1
#
_entry.id   AF-A0A2E5WRE8-F1
#
_cell.length_a   1.000
_cell.length_b   1.000
_cell.length_c   1.000
_cell.angle_alpha   90.00
_cell.angle_beta   90.00
_cell.angle_gamma   90.00
#
_symmetry.space_group_name_H-M   'P 1'
#
loop_
_entity.id
_entity.type
_entity.pdbx_description
1 polymer ?
#
loop_
_entity_poly.entity_id
_entity_poly.type
_entity_poly.pdbx_seq_one_letter_code
_entity_poly.pdbx_strand_id
1 'polypeptide(L)'
;MKTFLTTLALGLFFTAKAELPPFVYEEMKRNAENVVVIQILKAPKAAPQSAGKRAQLTYEAKVLRVIRSKSDLKPNATISIQSSYYKFGPGEVGPSNPKKLKKNDVVRAYLNKRKKGGGFQIAAGGHSFEKDPAKPKKKTPSGKDSK
;
A
#
# COMPACT_ATOMS: atom_id res chain seq x y z
N MET A 1 60.62 5.62 19.94
CA MET A 1 59.53 6.39 19.28
C MET A 1 59.21 5.73 17.95
N LYS A 2 58.00 5.18 17.77
CA LYS A 2 57.27 5.08 16.49
C LYS A 2 55.95 4.35 16.75
N THR A 3 54.89 5.14 16.74
CA THR A 3 53.51 4.80 17.05
C THR A 3 52.76 4.30 15.83
N PHE A 4 51.97 3.24 16.05
CA PHE A 4 50.68 2.87 15.44
C PHE A 4 50.52 2.88 13.91
N LEU A 5 50.42 1.67 13.33
CA LEU A 5 49.69 1.41 12.09
C LEU A 5 48.32 0.83 12.48
N THR A 6 47.28 1.66 12.50
CA THR A 6 45.90 1.21 12.74
C THR A 6 45.14 1.26 11.42
N THR A 7 44.79 0.07 10.93
CA THR A 7 44.05 -0.19 9.69
C THR A 7 42.66 0.46 9.76
N LEU A 8 42.43 1.52 8.97
CA LEU A 8 41.12 2.16 8.87
C LEU A 8 40.27 1.43 7.82
N ALA A 9 39.57 0.39 8.26
CA ALA A 9 38.49 -0.24 7.49
C ALA A 9 37.25 0.66 7.58
N LEU A 10 37.01 1.51 6.56
CA LEU A 10 35.84 2.38 6.52
C LEU A 10 34.81 1.89 5.51
N GLY A 11 33.73 1.31 6.06
CA GLY A 11 32.36 1.53 5.57
C GLY A 11 31.85 0.60 4.47
N LEU A 12 31.24 -0.51 4.88
CA LEU A 12 30.16 -1.14 4.12
C LEU A 12 28.99 -0.15 4.05
N PHE A 13 28.91 0.63 2.97
CA PHE A 13 27.72 1.42 2.66
C PHE A 13 26.59 0.46 2.29
N PHE A 14 25.73 0.15 3.26
CA PHE A 14 24.46 -0.50 3.00
C PHE A 14 23.66 0.40 2.05
N THR A 15 23.50 -0.02 0.81
CA THR A 15 22.51 0.54 -0.12
C THR A 15 21.12 0.10 0.32
N ALA A 16 20.69 0.52 1.52
CA ALA A 16 19.34 0.32 1.97
C ALA A 16 18.44 1.13 1.03
N LYS A 17 17.62 0.44 0.24
CA LYS A 17 16.53 1.05 -0.52
C LYS A 17 15.69 1.83 0.48
N ALA A 18 15.76 3.15 0.42
CA ALA A 18 15.12 4.04 1.38
C ALA A 18 13.60 4.12 1.09
N GLU A 19 12.90 3.01 1.34
CA GLU A 19 11.49 3.04 1.68
C GLU A 19 11.36 3.48 3.15
N LEU A 20 10.21 4.04 3.53
CA LEU A 20 9.96 4.40 4.92
C LEU A 20 10.17 3.17 5.85
N PRO A 21 10.71 3.36 7.06
CA PRO A 21 10.86 2.27 8.02
C PRO A 21 9.52 1.57 8.31
N PRO A 22 9.50 0.24 8.55
CA PRO A 22 8.27 -0.51 8.80
C PRO A 22 7.37 0.07 9.89
N PHE A 23 7.96 0.58 10.98
CA PHE A 23 7.24 1.19 12.09
C PHE A 23 6.36 2.37 11.66
N VAL A 24 6.81 3.17 10.68
CA VAL A 24 6.05 4.32 10.16
C VAL A 24 4.76 3.85 9.49
N TYR A 25 4.82 2.75 8.72
CA TYR A 25 3.61 2.19 8.11
C TYR A 25 2.62 1.65 9.15
N GLU A 26 3.11 1.01 10.21
CA GLU A 26 2.25 0.54 11.30
C GLU A 26 1.56 1.69 12.02
N GLU A 27 2.28 2.79 12.25
CA GLU A 27 1.69 4.01 12.79
C GLU A 27 0.63 4.61 11.86
N MET A 28 0.92 4.72 10.56
CA MET A 28 -0.06 5.19 9.57
C MET A 28 -1.32 4.31 9.53
N LYS A 29 -1.18 2.99 9.63
CA LYS A 29 -2.32 2.05 9.72
C LYS A 29 -3.11 2.23 10.99
N ARG A 30 -2.44 2.38 12.14
CA ARG A 30 -3.08 2.64 13.43
C ARG A 30 -3.88 3.94 13.40
N ASN A 31 -3.33 4.97 12.77
CA ASN A 31 -3.93 6.29 12.64
C ASN A 31 -4.97 6.41 11.50
N ALA A 32 -5.08 5.42 10.62
CA ALA A 32 -6.06 5.41 9.53
C ALA A 32 -7.50 5.57 10.07
N GLU A 33 -8.26 6.48 9.50
CA GLU A 33 -9.63 6.76 9.95
C GLU A 33 -10.55 5.53 9.80
N ASN A 34 -10.34 4.76 8.74
CA ASN A 34 -11.17 3.63 8.40
C ASN A 34 -10.31 2.39 8.10
N VAL A 35 -10.74 1.26 8.65
CA VAL A 35 -10.17 -0.07 8.41
C VAL A 35 -11.30 -0.98 7.98
N VAL A 36 -11.28 -1.42 6.73
CA VAL A 36 -12.40 -2.14 6.10
C VAL A 36 -11.91 -3.30 5.26
N VAL A 37 -12.75 -4.31 5.06
CA VAL A 37 -12.54 -5.34 4.04
C VAL A 37 -13.35 -4.93 2.81
N ILE A 38 -12.67 -4.82 1.68
CA ILE A 38 -13.25 -4.41 0.42
C ILE A 38 -13.07 -5.47 -0.66
N GLN A 39 -14.01 -5.50 -1.60
CA GLN A 39 -13.86 -6.18 -2.88
C GLN A 39 -13.67 -5.15 -3.98
N ILE A 40 -12.61 -5.29 -4.77
CA ILE A 40 -12.37 -4.43 -5.93
C ILE A 40 -13.37 -4.76 -7.04
N LEU A 41 -14.19 -3.79 -7.44
CA LEU A 41 -15.21 -3.96 -8.48
C LEU A 41 -14.62 -3.76 -9.88
N LYS A 42 -13.70 -2.80 -10.02
CA LYS A 42 -13.02 -2.49 -11.28
C LYS A 42 -11.52 -2.37 -11.04
N ALA A 43 -10.74 -2.90 -11.97
CA ALA A 43 -9.29 -2.73 -11.96
C ALA A 43 -8.93 -1.23 -11.95
N PRO A 44 -7.87 -0.82 -11.22
CA PRO A 44 -7.51 0.57 -11.11
C PRO A 44 -7.20 1.14 -12.48
N LYS A 45 -7.89 2.22 -12.85
CA LYS A 45 -7.57 3.00 -14.04
C LYS A 45 -6.60 4.10 -13.63
N ALA A 46 -5.56 4.31 -14.44
CA ALA A 46 -4.77 5.53 -14.36
C ALA A 46 -5.69 6.70 -14.74
N ALA A 47 -5.76 7.72 -13.89
CA ALA A 47 -6.49 8.93 -14.22
C ALA A 47 -5.79 9.66 -15.37
N PRO A 48 -6.54 10.36 -16.25
CA PRO A 48 -5.98 11.08 -17.39
C PRO A 48 -5.00 12.20 -16.97
N GLN A 49 -5.08 12.69 -15.73
CA GLN A 49 -4.08 13.59 -15.13
C GLN A 49 -2.90 12.78 -14.57
N SER A 50 -2.05 12.26 -15.45
CA SER A 50 -0.68 11.88 -15.08
C SER A 50 0.24 13.08 -15.26
N ALA A 51 0.60 13.76 -14.16
CA ALA A 51 1.54 14.87 -14.20
C ALA A 51 2.96 14.34 -13.90
N GLY A 52 3.82 14.34 -14.92
CA GLY A 52 5.23 13.93 -14.79
C GLY A 52 5.41 12.51 -14.24
N LYS A 53 6.13 12.39 -13.12
CA LYS A 53 6.45 11.10 -12.47
C LYS A 53 5.27 10.45 -11.72
N ARG A 54 4.13 11.13 -11.60
CA ARG A 54 2.98 10.68 -10.79
C ARG A 54 1.79 10.29 -11.66
N ALA A 55 1.31 9.07 -11.49
CA ALA A 55 0.06 8.58 -12.07
C ALA A 55 -0.97 8.38 -10.97
N GLN A 56 -2.09 9.08 -11.05
CA GLN A 56 -3.18 8.91 -10.10
C GLN A 56 -3.96 7.62 -10.42
N LEU A 57 -4.27 6.84 -9.39
CA LEU A 57 -5.00 5.59 -9.50
C LEU A 57 -6.32 5.72 -8.75
N THR A 58 -7.41 5.33 -9.39
CA THR A 58 -8.73 5.30 -8.77
C THR A 58 -9.24 3.86 -8.75
N TYR A 59 -9.55 3.37 -7.55
CA TYR A 59 -10.17 2.07 -7.32
C TYR A 59 -11.66 2.28 -7.04
N GLU A 60 -12.49 1.46 -7.66
CA GLU A 60 -13.91 1.34 -7.30
C GLU A 60 -14.08 0.02 -6.55
N ALA A 61 -14.63 0.09 -5.33
CA ALA A 61 -14.68 -1.05 -4.44
C ALA A 61 -15.99 -1.12 -3.66
N LYS A 62 -16.44 -2.34 -3.36
CA LYS A 62 -17.57 -2.59 -2.45
C LYS A 62 -17.03 -2.92 -1.07
N VAL A 63 -17.55 -2.26 -0.05
CA VAL A 63 -17.27 -2.57 1.36
C VAL A 63 -17.97 -3.87 1.70
N LEU A 64 -17.23 -4.91 2.02
CA LEU A 64 -17.79 -6.18 2.48
C LEU A 64 -18.00 -6.16 3.98
N ARG A 65 -17.03 -5.62 4.73
CA ARG A 65 -17.03 -5.60 6.20
C ARG A 65 -16.32 -4.37 6.71
N VAL A 66 -16.83 -3.77 7.78
CA VAL A 66 -16.20 -2.63 8.46
C VAL A 66 -15.53 -3.17 9.72
N ILE A 67 -14.24 -2.92 9.90
CA ILE A 67 -13.48 -3.31 11.11
C ILE A 67 -13.41 -2.11 12.06
N ARG A 68 -13.15 -0.92 11.51
CA ARG A 68 -13.14 0.37 12.23
C ARG A 68 -13.56 1.45 11.25
N SER A 69 -14.38 2.41 11.68
CA SER A 69 -14.76 3.55 10.86
C SER A 69 -14.94 4.80 11.72
N LYS A 70 -14.26 5.88 11.34
CA LYS A 70 -14.50 7.24 11.88
C LYS A 70 -15.35 8.11 10.94
N SER A 71 -15.66 7.62 9.75
CA SER A 71 -16.43 8.37 8.74
C SER A 71 -17.77 7.74 8.40
N ASP A 72 -18.36 7.00 9.34
CA ASP A 72 -19.65 6.29 9.20
C ASP A 72 -19.78 5.42 7.94
N LEU A 73 -18.68 4.77 7.55
CA LEU A 73 -18.69 3.83 6.44
C LEU A 73 -19.58 2.63 6.77
N LYS A 74 -20.47 2.27 5.84
CA LYS A 74 -21.40 1.15 6.00
C LYS A 74 -20.98 -0.08 5.18
N PRO A 75 -21.26 -1.30 5.66
CA PRO A 75 -21.19 -2.50 4.83
C PRO A 75 -22.06 -2.35 3.57
N ASN A 76 -21.68 -3.05 2.50
CA ASN A 76 -22.28 -3.00 1.16
C ASN A 76 -22.17 -1.66 0.41
N ALA A 77 -21.59 -0.62 1.02
CA ALA A 77 -21.37 0.65 0.33
C ALA A 77 -20.37 0.49 -0.82
N THR A 78 -20.64 1.15 -1.95
CA THR A 78 -19.68 1.31 -3.04
C THR A 78 -18.89 2.58 -2.81
N ILE A 79 -17.56 2.48 -2.86
CA ILE A 79 -16.66 3.59 -2.58
C ILE A 79 -15.61 3.77 -3.68
N SER A 80 -15.21 5.01 -3.86
CA SER A 80 -14.05 5.39 -4.68
C SER A 80 -12.85 5.64 -3.77
N ILE A 81 -11.74 4.96 -4.07
CA ILE A 81 -10.48 5.10 -3.33
C ILE A 81 -9.44 5.68 -4.28
N GLN A 82 -8.85 6.79 -3.90
CA GLN A 82 -7.77 7.41 -4.64
C GLN A 82 -6.41 7.02 -4.07
N SER A 83 -5.48 6.84 -4.98
CA SER A 83 -4.08 6.61 -4.69
C SER A 83 -3.22 7.24 -5.78
N SER A 84 -1.91 7.17 -5.63
CA SER A 84 -0.99 7.60 -6.67
C SER A 84 0.19 6.65 -6.75
N TYR A 85 0.56 6.33 -7.97
CA TYR A 85 1.80 5.66 -8.30
C TYR A 85 2.87 6.70 -8.64
N TYR A 86 4.05 6.57 -8.07
CA TYR A 86 5.19 7.45 -8.31
C TYR A 86 6.34 6.65 -8.94
N LYS A 87 6.90 7.17 -10.03
CA LYS A 87 8.13 6.65 -10.64
C LYS A 87 9.33 7.34 -9.98
N PHE A 88 9.90 6.70 -8.95
CA PHE A 88 11.09 7.18 -8.26
C PHE A 88 12.30 7.20 -9.20
N GLY A 89 13.00 8.34 -9.25
CA GLY A 89 14.32 8.46 -9.87
C GLY A 89 15.45 7.99 -8.94
N PRO A 90 16.71 7.96 -9.43
CA PRO A 90 17.87 7.63 -8.60
C PRO A 90 17.95 8.55 -7.36
N GLY A 91 18.02 7.97 -6.17
CA GLY A 91 18.11 8.70 -4.89
C GLY A 91 16.81 9.28 -4.34
N GLU A 92 15.70 9.24 -5.09
CA GLU A 92 14.39 9.70 -4.58
C GLU A 92 13.75 8.65 -3.67
N VAL A 93 13.14 9.12 -2.58
CA VAL A 93 12.57 8.29 -1.52
C VAL A 93 11.14 8.73 -1.21
N GLY A 94 10.31 7.79 -0.75
CA GLY A 94 8.94 8.10 -0.37
C GLY A 94 8.16 6.86 0.07
N PRO A 95 6.88 7.02 0.43
CA PRO A 95 6.00 5.88 0.72
C PRO A 95 5.97 4.94 -0.47
N SER A 96 6.00 3.63 -0.18
CA SER A 96 5.95 2.60 -1.22
C SER A 96 4.71 2.76 -2.10
N ASN A 97 4.81 2.34 -3.35
CA ASN A 97 3.71 2.44 -4.29
C ASN A 97 2.55 1.51 -3.90
N PRO A 98 1.29 1.94 -4.11
CA PRO A 98 0.12 1.09 -3.87
C PRO A 98 0.22 -0.22 -4.65
N LYS A 99 -0.18 -1.32 -4.00
CA LYS A 99 -0.28 -2.63 -4.65
C LYS A 99 -1.26 -2.57 -5.84
N LYS A 100 -0.86 -3.16 -6.97
CA LYS A 100 -1.75 -3.34 -8.13
C LYS A 100 -2.81 -4.39 -7.82
N LEU A 101 -4.00 -3.95 -7.45
CA LEU A 101 -5.15 -4.83 -7.20
C LEU A 101 -5.91 -5.14 -8.50
N LYS A 102 -6.48 -6.34 -8.60
CA LYS A 102 -7.29 -6.80 -9.74
C LYS A 102 -8.77 -6.79 -9.37
N LYS A 103 -9.63 -6.84 -10.40
CA LYS A 103 -11.07 -7.06 -10.20
C LYS A 103 -11.31 -8.32 -9.37
N ASN A 104 -12.24 -8.25 -8.43
CA ASN A 104 -12.60 -9.28 -7.44
C ASN A 104 -11.53 -9.59 -6.37
N ASP A 105 -10.44 -8.83 -6.30
CA ASP A 105 -9.54 -8.93 -5.16
C ASP A 105 -10.27 -8.50 -3.88
N VAL A 106 -10.15 -9.34 -2.84
CA VAL A 106 -10.68 -9.08 -1.50
C VAL A 106 -9.50 -8.80 -0.58
N VAL A 107 -9.45 -7.58 -0.04
CA VAL A 107 -8.34 -7.09 0.77
C VAL A 107 -8.84 -6.30 1.96
N ARG A 108 -8.07 -6.31 3.04
CA ARG A 108 -8.18 -5.31 4.09
C ARG A 108 -7.57 -4.00 3.57
N ALA A 109 -8.26 -2.89 3.77
CA ALA A 109 -7.87 -1.57 3.34
C ALA A 109 -7.83 -0.58 4.52
N TYR A 110 -6.76 0.22 4.57
CA TYR A 110 -6.57 1.33 5.50
C TYR A 110 -6.79 2.65 4.77
N LEU A 111 -7.84 3.38 5.13
CA LEU A 111 -8.37 4.50 4.35
C LEU A 111 -8.59 5.74 5.22
N ASN A 112 -8.35 6.90 4.61
CA ASN A 112 -8.72 8.21 5.15
C ASN A 112 -9.76 8.86 4.25
N LYS A 113 -10.69 9.64 4.83
CA LYS A 113 -11.62 10.44 4.06
C LYS A 113 -10.85 11.52 3.31
N ARG A 114 -11.19 11.77 2.04
CA ARG A 114 -10.56 12.89 1.32
C ARG A 114 -11.12 14.21 1.83
N LYS A 115 -10.23 15.19 2.01
CA LYS A 115 -10.62 16.57 2.33
C LYS A 115 -11.36 17.27 1.19
N LYS A 116 -11.12 16.87 -0.07
CA LYS A 116 -11.74 17.45 -1.28
C LYS A 116 -12.25 16.35 -2.22
N GLY A 117 -13.41 16.59 -2.84
CA GLY A 117 -13.94 15.75 -3.94
C GLY A 117 -14.63 14.44 -3.51
N GLY A 118 -14.98 14.30 -2.23
CA GLY A 118 -15.63 13.09 -1.71
C GLY A 118 -14.75 11.83 -1.78
N GLY A 119 -15.27 10.74 -1.23
CA GLY A 119 -14.60 9.44 -1.23
C GLY A 119 -13.39 9.34 -0.30
N PHE A 120 -12.52 8.38 -0.62
CA PHE A 120 -11.44 7.93 0.26
C PHE A 120 -10.08 7.99 -0.42
N GLN A 121 -9.02 8.00 0.38
CA GLN A 121 -7.65 7.83 -0.07
C GLN A 121 -6.93 6.80 0.78
N ILE A 122 -5.87 6.21 0.22
CA ILE A 122 -5.02 5.28 0.96
C ILE A 122 -4.32 5.98 2.15
N ALA A 123 -4.22 5.29 3.29
CA ALA A 123 -3.67 5.88 4.52
C ALA A 123 -2.18 5.62 4.75
N ALA A 124 -1.60 4.54 4.18
CA ALA A 124 -0.27 4.03 4.51
C ALA A 124 0.54 3.62 3.25
N GLY A 125 0.47 4.41 2.17
CA GLY A 125 1.20 4.11 0.94
C GLY A 125 0.91 2.70 0.39
N GLY A 126 1.96 1.98 -0.01
CA GLY A 126 1.90 0.60 -0.50
C GLY A 126 1.41 -0.42 0.52
N HIS A 127 1.44 -0.07 1.80
CA HIS A 127 0.98 -0.92 2.91
C HIS A 127 -0.48 -0.69 3.28
N SER A 128 -1.21 0.11 2.49
CA SER A 128 -2.64 0.39 2.75
C SER A 128 -3.55 -0.79 2.41
N PHE A 129 -3.04 -1.83 1.75
CA PHE A 129 -3.80 -3.02 1.40
C PHE A 129 -3.11 -4.28 1.91
N GLU A 130 -3.85 -5.09 2.65
CA GLU A 130 -3.38 -6.36 3.19
C GLU A 130 -4.31 -7.51 2.81
N LYS A 131 -3.81 -8.74 2.90
CA LYS A 131 -4.67 -9.93 2.74
C LYS A 131 -5.70 -9.90 3.87
N ASP A 132 -6.97 -10.15 3.54
CA ASP A 132 -7.99 -10.32 4.58
C ASP A 132 -7.69 -11.58 5.38
N PRO A 133 -7.42 -11.49 6.70
CA PRO A 133 -7.09 -12.66 7.51
C PRO A 133 -8.26 -13.65 7.62
N ALA A 134 -9.50 -13.24 7.33
CA ALA A 134 -10.66 -14.13 7.34
C ALA A 134 -10.80 -14.97 6.05
N LYS A 135 -10.01 -14.71 5.01
CA LYS A 135 -10.07 -15.49 3.76
C LYS A 135 -9.09 -16.67 3.87
N PRO A 136 -9.54 -17.93 3.69
CA PRO A 136 -8.62 -19.06 3.66
C PRO A 136 -7.59 -18.86 2.55
N LYS A 137 -6.31 -19.11 2.85
CA LYS A 137 -5.23 -19.07 1.86
C LYS A 137 -5.64 -19.97 0.70
N LYS A 138 -5.87 -19.40 -0.48
CA LYS A 138 -6.05 -20.18 -1.71
C LYS A 138 -4.76 -20.98 -1.86
N LYS A 139 -4.78 -22.29 -1.55
CA LYS A 139 -3.65 -23.18 -1.78
C LYS A 139 -3.36 -23.10 -3.28
N THR A 140 -2.25 -22.49 -3.66
CA THR A 140 -1.67 -22.71 -4.97
C THR A 140 -1.46 -24.23 -5.07
N PRO A 141 -1.92 -24.92 -6.13
CA PRO A 141 -1.52 -26.30 -6.32
C PRO A 141 -0.01 -26.29 -6.45
N SER A 142 0.67 -26.78 -5.41
CA SER A 142 2.04 -27.24 -5.46
C SER A 142 2.06 -28.26 -6.59
N GLY A 143 2.70 -27.92 -7.70
CA GLY A 143 2.88 -28.83 -8.82
C GLY A 143 3.50 -30.11 -8.28
N LYS A 144 2.68 -31.15 -8.23
CA LYS A 144 3.10 -32.52 -8.01
C LYS A 144 2.97 -33.21 -9.35
N ASP A 145 4.08 -33.82 -9.73
CA ASP A 145 4.15 -35.01 -10.56
C ASP A 145 3.90 -34.78 -12.07
N SER A 146 4.97 -34.47 -12.79
CA SER A 146 5.13 -34.95 -14.17
C SER A 146 6.26 -35.97 -14.16
N LYS A 147 5.78 -37.22 -14.01
CA LYS A 147 6.20 -38.47 -14.63
C LYS A 147 7.61 -38.59 -15.20
#